data_AF-A0A8S3WD80-F1
#
_entry.id   AF-A0A8S3WD80-F1
#
_cell.length_a   1.000
_cell.length_b   1.000
_cell.length_c   1.000
_cell.angle_alpha   90.00
_cell.angle_beta   90.00
_cell.angle_gamma   90.00
#
_symmetry.space_group_name_H-M   'P 1'
#
loop_
_entity.id
_entity.type
_entity.pdbx_description
1 polymer ?
#
loop_
_entity_poly.entity_id
_entity_poly.type
_entity_poly.pdbx_seq_one_letter_code
_entity_poly.pdbx_strand_id
1 'polypeptide(L)'
;MRRMRWTRDMNANAMRAYYRAKGEETAGIAYRARMHCFFAELEPSIPVTEQNLADRVRYIMRSKIFDDAELERLRREAIPSSNELATAGDEAPQATDQLPRVEAAMDLPVVGDSDDDEMVSHD
;
A
#
# COMPACT_ATOMS: atom_id res chain seq x y z
N MET A 1 -14.73 19.89 27.10
CA MET A 1 -13.72 18.94 26.56
C MET A 1 -12.73 19.70 25.69
N ARG A 2 -11.43 19.64 26.03
CA ARG A 2 -10.37 20.33 25.28
C ARG A 2 -9.98 19.48 24.07
N ARG A 3 -10.22 19.95 22.85
CA ARG A 3 -9.72 19.31 21.64
C ARG A 3 -8.18 19.39 21.64
N MET A 4 -7.51 18.29 21.35
CA MET A 4 -6.06 18.29 21.19
C MET A 4 -5.68 19.25 20.05
N ARG A 5 -4.61 20.02 20.26
CA ARG A 5 -4.04 20.86 19.20
C ARG A 5 -3.19 19.97 18.30
N TRP A 6 -3.63 19.80 17.07
CA TRP A 6 -2.86 19.12 16.04
C TRP A 6 -1.73 20.03 15.56
N THR A 7 -0.49 19.60 15.78
CA THR A 7 0.70 20.29 15.26
C THR A 7 0.89 19.99 13.77
N ARG A 8 1.80 20.71 13.12
CA ARG A 8 2.13 20.46 11.71
C ARG A 8 2.77 19.06 11.55
N ASP A 9 3.63 18.66 12.48
CA ASP A 9 4.30 17.36 12.45
C ASP A 9 3.32 16.20 12.63
N MET A 10 2.35 16.33 13.54
CA MET A 10 1.26 15.36 13.68
C MET A 10 0.44 15.24 12.39
N ASN A 11 0.19 16.35 11.69
CA ASN A 11 -0.51 16.32 10.41
C ASN A 11 0.31 15.63 9.33
N ALA A 12 1.63 15.85 9.32
CA ALA A 12 2.55 15.17 8.42
C ALA A 12 2.55 13.66 8.69
N ASN A 13 2.65 13.24 9.96
CA ASN A 13 2.58 11.83 10.37
C ASN A 13 1.22 11.20 10.03
N ALA A 14 0.11 11.93 10.19
CA ALA A 14 -1.21 11.47 9.76
C ALA A 14 -1.28 11.24 8.24
N MET A 15 -0.69 12.13 7.44
CA MET A 15 -0.60 11.95 5.99
C MET A 15 0.34 10.80 5.59
N ARG A 16 1.47 10.61 6.27
CA ARG A 16 2.37 9.47 6.04
C ARG A 16 1.64 8.15 6.29
N ALA A 17 0.97 8.02 7.43
CA ALA A 17 0.18 6.85 7.77
C ALA A 17 -0.95 6.58 6.75
N TYR A 18 -1.60 7.64 6.24
CA TYR A 18 -2.61 7.54 5.21
C TYR A 18 -2.07 6.99 3.88
N TYR A 19 -0.94 7.52 3.40
CA TYR A 19 -0.34 7.04 2.15
C TYR A 19 0.17 5.61 2.26
N ARG A 20 0.74 5.24 3.41
CA ARG A 20 1.16 3.86 3.70
C ARG A 20 -0.03 2.90 3.70
N ALA A 21 -1.14 3.27 4.34
CA ALA A 21 -2.35 2.45 4.36
C ALA A 21 -3.09 2.36 3.00
N LYS A 22 -2.96 3.39 2.15
CA LYS A 22 -3.58 3.44 0.82
C LYS A 22 -2.79 2.67 -0.25
N GLY A 23 -1.48 2.48 -0.06
CA GLY A 23 -0.61 1.77 -1.00
C GLY A 23 -0.85 0.26 -1.11
N GLU A 24 -1.61 -0.33 -0.19
CA GLU A 24 -1.96 -1.75 -0.22
C GLU A 24 -3.30 -1.95 -0.96
N GLU A 25 -3.29 -2.71 -2.06
CA GLU A 25 -4.43 -2.95 -2.98
C GLU A 25 -5.74 -3.39 -2.29
N THR A 26 -5.66 -3.98 -1.10
CA THR A 26 -6.82 -4.45 -0.31
C THR A 26 -7.49 -3.32 0.51
N ALA A 27 -7.50 -2.08 0.03
CA ALA A 27 -7.86 -0.86 0.77
C ALA A 27 -9.34 -0.69 1.13
N GLY A 28 -10.24 -1.53 0.61
CA GLY A 28 -11.69 -1.29 0.67
C GLY A 28 -12.31 -1.28 2.07
N ILE A 29 -11.87 -2.15 2.98
CA ILE A 29 -12.63 -2.44 4.22
C ILE A 29 -11.85 -2.13 5.51
N ALA A 30 -10.50 -2.12 5.48
CA ALA A 30 -9.68 -1.97 6.70
C ALA A 30 -8.64 -0.83 6.66
N TYR A 31 -8.75 0.14 5.72
CA TYR A 31 -7.70 1.17 5.62
C TYR A 31 -7.61 2.07 6.87
N ARG A 32 -8.73 2.32 7.57
CA ARG A 32 -8.74 3.17 8.78
C ARG A 32 -7.99 2.54 9.94
N ALA A 33 -8.21 1.24 10.17
CA ALA A 33 -7.49 0.45 11.15
C ALA A 33 -5.99 0.41 10.85
N ARG A 34 -5.60 0.11 9.60
CA ARG A 34 -4.17 0.13 9.19
C ARG A 34 -3.53 1.50 9.35
N MET A 35 -4.22 2.56 8.91
CA MET A 35 -3.74 3.93 9.06
C MET A 35 -3.55 4.28 10.54
N HIS A 36 -4.43 3.80 11.42
CA HIS A 36 -4.28 3.98 12.86
C HIS A 36 -3.07 3.21 13.43
N CYS A 37 -2.86 1.96 13.03
CA CYS A 37 -1.66 1.19 13.39
C CYS A 37 -0.37 1.94 13.01
N PHE A 38 -0.26 2.39 11.76
CA PHE A 38 0.91 3.15 11.30
C PHE A 38 1.07 4.50 12.02
N PHE A 39 -0.03 5.16 12.37
CA PHE A 39 0.05 6.40 13.14
C PHE A 39 0.48 6.15 14.58
N ALA A 40 0.03 5.07 15.21
CA ALA A 40 0.44 4.68 16.55
C ALA A 40 1.94 4.30 16.61
N GLU A 41 2.51 3.78 15.53
CA GLU A 41 3.95 3.57 15.39
C GLU A 41 4.73 4.90 15.36
N LEU A 42 4.21 5.90 14.65
CA LEU A 42 4.86 7.21 14.49
C LEU A 42 4.69 8.12 15.72
N GLU A 43 3.54 8.04 16.38
CA GLU A 43 3.12 8.93 17.47
C GLU A 43 2.52 8.12 18.64
N PRO A 44 3.30 7.23 19.29
CA PRO A 44 2.78 6.32 20.32
C PRO A 44 2.25 7.04 21.56
N SER A 45 2.71 8.27 21.81
CA SER A 45 2.26 9.11 22.93
C SER A 45 0.90 9.78 22.71
N ILE A 46 0.33 9.68 21.50
CA ILE A 46 -0.88 10.44 21.14
C ILE A 46 -2.09 9.51 21.07
N PRO A 47 -3.03 9.61 22.02
CA PRO A 47 -4.25 8.80 22.00
C PRO A 47 -5.24 9.36 20.98
N VAL A 48 -5.24 8.81 19.76
CA VAL A 48 -6.26 9.07 18.74
C VAL A 48 -7.02 7.79 18.40
N THR A 49 -8.28 7.93 18.02
CA THR A 49 -9.07 6.84 17.44
C THR A 49 -8.94 6.83 15.92
N GLU A 50 -9.24 5.70 15.28
CA GLU A 50 -9.30 5.57 13.82
C GLU A 50 -10.15 6.68 13.17
N GLN A 51 -11.30 6.98 13.80
CA GLN A 51 -12.22 8.00 13.33
C GLN A 51 -11.61 9.40 13.41
N ASN A 52 -10.96 9.74 14.53
CA ASN A 52 -10.30 11.05 14.69
C ASN A 52 -9.22 11.24 13.63
N LEU A 53 -8.43 10.20 13.38
CA LEU A 53 -7.35 10.24 12.39
C LEU A 53 -7.89 10.41 10.97
N ALA A 54 -8.93 9.67 10.61
CA ALA A 54 -9.55 9.77 9.29
C ALA A 54 -10.27 11.10 9.06
N ASP A 55 -10.92 11.66 10.08
CA ASP A 55 -11.50 13.01 9.99
C ASP A 55 -10.41 14.06 9.88
N ARG A 56 -9.28 13.86 10.56
CA ARG A 56 -8.12 14.75 10.46
C ARG A 56 -7.51 14.76 9.07
N VAL A 57 -7.31 13.60 8.45
CA VAL A 57 -6.80 13.50 7.07
C VAL A 57 -7.72 14.22 6.08
N ARG A 58 -9.04 14.02 6.19
CA ARG A 58 -10.01 14.76 5.36
C ARG A 58 -9.92 16.26 5.57
N TYR A 59 -9.75 16.71 6.82
CA TYR A 59 -9.57 18.12 7.13
C TYR A 59 -8.27 18.70 6.53
N ILE A 60 -7.16 17.96 6.61
CA ILE A 60 -5.86 18.34 6.03
C ILE A 60 -5.99 18.54 4.51
N MET A 61 -6.60 17.56 3.83
CA MET A 61 -6.82 17.60 2.38
C MET A 61 -7.74 18.76 1.96
N ARG A 62 -8.88 18.92 2.65
CA ARG A 62 -9.85 19.97 2.33
C ARG A 62 -9.30 21.37 2.59
N SER A 63 -8.54 21.53 3.66
CA SER A 63 -8.00 22.83 4.09
C SER A 63 -6.68 23.18 3.42
N LYS A 64 -6.13 22.27 2.59
CA LYS A 64 -4.85 22.44 1.88
C LYS A 64 -3.72 22.90 2.81
N ILE A 65 -3.59 22.24 3.97
CA ILE A 65 -2.54 22.57 4.96
C ILE A 65 -1.14 22.33 4.37
N PHE A 66 -1.03 21.35 3.48
CA PHE A 66 0.15 21.04 2.69
C PHE A 66 -0.18 21.31 1.22
N ASP A 67 0.79 21.82 0.48
CA ASP A 67 0.68 21.89 -0.98
C ASP A 67 0.91 20.50 -1.62
N ASP A 68 0.64 20.39 -2.92
CA ASP A 68 0.76 19.12 -3.62
C ASP A 68 2.19 18.58 -3.62
N ALA A 69 3.20 19.47 -3.62
CA ALA A 69 4.62 19.09 -3.58
C ALA A 69 5.01 18.50 -2.21
N GLU A 70 4.51 19.08 -1.12
CA GLU A 70 4.68 18.59 0.24
C GLU A 70 3.93 17.27 0.44
N LEU A 71 2.73 17.13 -0.11
CA LEU A 71 1.99 15.87 -0.08
C LEU A 71 2.74 14.75 -0.81
N GLU A 72 3.33 15.05 -1.97
CA GLU A 72 4.14 14.07 -2.71
C GLU A 72 5.44 13.73 -1.98
N ARG A 73 6.07 14.70 -1.31
CA ARG A 73 7.21 14.43 -0.41
C ARG A 73 6.80 13.49 0.72
N LEU A 74 5.69 13.77 1.40
CA LEU A 74 5.17 12.92 2.49
C LEU A 74 4.79 11.53 2.00
N ARG A 75 4.26 11.41 0.77
CA ARG A 75 3.97 10.13 0.13
C ARG A 75 5.23 9.30 -0.08
N ARG A 76 6.31 9.93 -0.60
CA ARG A 76 7.60 9.26 -0.79
C ARG A 76 8.24 8.80 0.52
N GLU A 77 8.14 9.61 1.56
CA GLU A 77 8.63 9.24 2.91
C GLU A 77 7.80 8.12 3.56
N ALA A 78 6.51 8.02 3.24
CA ALA A 78 5.61 7.02 3.81
C ALA A 78 5.87 5.59 3.31
N ILE A 79 6.48 5.46 2.13
CA ILE A 79 6.93 4.18 1.59
C ILE A 79 8.34 3.98 2.15
N PRO A 80 8.55 3.07 3.12
CA PRO A 80 9.90 2.75 3.53
C PRO A 80 10.63 2.23 2.29
N SER A 81 11.53 3.05 1.74
CA SER A 81 12.55 2.56 0.83
C SER A 81 13.36 1.59 1.66
N SER A 82 13.26 0.31 1.34
CA SER A 82 14.06 -0.75 1.92
C SER A 82 15.53 -0.57 1.51
N ASN A 83 16.16 0.55 1.89
CA ASN A 83 17.47 0.97 1.41
C ASN A 83 18.31 1.59 2.54
N GLU A 84 18.44 0.87 3.65
CA GLU A 84 19.59 0.97 4.54
C GLU A 84 20.09 -0.46 4.80
N LEU A 85 20.98 -0.94 3.92
CA LEU A 85 22.14 -1.84 4.20
C LEU A 85 22.71 -2.38 2.88
N ALA A 86 23.52 -1.57 2.20
CA ALA A 86 24.59 -2.07 1.33
C ALA A 86 25.66 -0.97 1.16
N THR A 87 26.34 -0.64 2.25
CA THR A 87 27.65 0.02 2.18
C THR A 87 28.72 -0.96 2.68
N ALA A 88 29.67 -1.24 1.77
CA ALA A 88 31.01 -1.84 1.97
C ALA A 88 31.14 -3.25 2.57
N GLY A 89 31.46 -4.20 1.69
CA GLY A 89 32.06 -5.50 2.01
C GLY A 89 32.72 -6.07 0.76
N ASP A 90 34.02 -5.81 0.63
CA ASP A 90 34.95 -6.42 -0.30
C ASP A 90 35.07 -7.93 -0.01
N GLU A 91 34.67 -8.80 -0.94
CA GLU A 91 35.38 -10.03 -1.29
C GLU A 91 34.65 -10.77 -2.43
N ALA A 92 35.37 -10.96 -3.54
CA ALA A 92 35.06 -12.00 -4.50
C ALA A 92 35.30 -13.38 -3.85
N PRO A 93 34.58 -14.43 -4.26
CA PRO A 93 35.24 -15.33 -5.19
C PRO A 93 34.33 -15.88 -6.30
N GLN A 94 35.00 -16.17 -7.41
CA GLN A 94 34.52 -16.94 -8.55
C GLN A 94 34.16 -18.38 -8.17
N ALA A 95 33.48 -19.05 -9.12
CA ALA A 95 33.15 -20.48 -9.25
C ALA A 95 31.65 -20.74 -9.01
N THR A 96 30.88 -21.36 -9.90
CA THR A 96 31.18 -22.11 -11.11
C THR A 96 29.88 -22.23 -11.92
N ASP A 97 30.06 -22.17 -13.23
CA ASP A 97 29.28 -22.84 -14.27
C ASP A 97 28.49 -24.08 -13.76
N GLN A 98 27.16 -24.06 -13.88
CA GLN A 98 26.37 -25.14 -14.49
C GLN A 98 24.86 -24.88 -14.43
N LEU A 99 24.28 -24.69 -15.61
CA LEU A 99 22.89 -25.01 -15.94
C LEU A 99 22.69 -26.53 -15.96
N PRO A 100 21.54 -27.01 -15.49
CA PRO A 100 20.82 -28.04 -16.23
C PRO A 100 19.36 -27.58 -16.45
N ARG A 101 18.95 -27.41 -17.71
CA ARG A 101 18.41 -28.45 -18.59
C ARG A 101 16.89 -28.55 -18.44
N VAL A 102 16.24 -28.06 -19.48
CA VAL A 102 14.82 -28.13 -19.83
C VAL A 102 14.23 -29.53 -19.71
N GLU A 103 13.05 -29.66 -19.07
CA GLU A 103 12.03 -30.70 -19.30
C GLU A 103 10.67 -30.04 -18.97
N ALA A 104 9.84 -29.72 -19.97
CA ALA A 104 8.67 -30.51 -20.43
C ALA A 104 7.55 -30.59 -19.37
N ALA A 105 6.26 -30.34 -19.60
CA ALA A 105 5.48 -30.24 -20.82
C ALA A 105 4.22 -29.40 -20.52
N MET A 106 3.72 -28.71 -21.54
CA MET A 106 2.36 -28.19 -21.61
C MET A 106 1.39 -29.37 -21.68
N ASP A 107 0.33 -29.35 -20.88
CA ASP A 107 -0.95 -29.97 -21.25
C ASP A 107 -2.10 -29.27 -20.52
N LEU A 108 -2.77 -28.38 -21.26
CA LEU A 108 -4.04 -27.76 -20.89
C LEU A 108 -5.14 -28.52 -21.66
N PRO A 109 -6.18 -29.08 -21.03
CA PRO A 109 -7.33 -29.54 -21.78
C PRO A 109 -8.19 -28.34 -22.20
N VAL A 110 -8.18 -28.10 -23.51
CA VAL A 110 -9.09 -27.19 -24.22
C VAL A 110 -10.54 -27.65 -24.02
N VAL A 111 -11.37 -26.73 -23.54
CA VAL A 111 -12.82 -26.91 -23.39
C VAL A 111 -13.43 -26.93 -24.80
N GLY A 112 -14.20 -27.98 -25.08
CA GLY A 112 -14.84 -28.23 -26.37
C GLY A 112 -15.83 -27.13 -26.74
N ASP A 113 -15.63 -26.63 -27.94
CA ASP A 113 -16.55 -25.82 -28.72
C ASP A 113 -17.53 -26.76 -29.45
N SER A 114 -18.84 -26.48 -29.36
CA SER A 114 -19.83 -26.95 -30.32
C SER A 114 -21.04 -26.01 -30.23
N ASP A 115 -21.09 -25.13 -31.22
CA ASP A 115 -22.22 -24.32 -31.67
C ASP A 115 -23.45 -25.16 -32.10
N ASP A 116 -24.50 -24.41 -32.45
CA ASP A 116 -25.73 -24.74 -33.19
C ASP A 116 -26.93 -25.18 -32.32
N ASP A 117 -27.88 -24.28 -32.02
CA ASP A 117 -28.92 -23.68 -32.89
C ASP A 117 -30.05 -24.67 -33.20
N GLU A 118 -31.18 -24.58 -32.48
CA GLU A 118 -32.50 -24.73 -33.12
C GLU A 118 -33.63 -24.25 -32.21
N MET A 119 -34.47 -23.38 -32.77
CA MET A 119 -35.73 -22.89 -32.23
C MET A 119 -36.82 -23.96 -32.26
N VAL A 120 -37.65 -24.10 -31.20
CA VAL A 120 -39.10 -24.36 -31.36
C VAL A 120 -39.88 -23.82 -30.15
N SER A 121 -40.80 -22.90 -30.43
CA SER A 121 -41.94 -22.51 -29.59
C SER A 121 -43.07 -23.55 -29.64
N HIS A 122 -43.80 -23.73 -28.53
CA HIS A 122 -45.27 -23.94 -28.48
C HIS A 122 -45.71 -23.86 -27.00
N ASP A 123 -46.48 -22.83 -26.64
CA ASP A 123 -47.96 -22.81 -26.40
C ASP A 123 -48.39 -23.58 -25.15
#